data_AF-A0A927P387-F1
#
_entry.id   AF-A0A927P387-F1
#
_cell.length_a   1.000
_cell.length_b   1.000
_cell.length_c   1.000
_cell.angle_alpha   90.00
_cell.angle_beta   90.00
_cell.angle_gamma   90.00
#
_symmetry.space_group_name_H-M   'P 1'
#
loop_
_entity.id
_entity.type
_entity.pdbx_description
1 polymer ?
#
loop_
_entity_poly.entity_id
_entity_poly.type
_entity_poly.pdbx_seq_one_letter_code
_entity_poly.pdbx_strand_id
1 'polypeptide(L)' 'MERLLQFSLERTRVIRLMYMEPEGTLRQVNATVISYDQHKVEVVTTRSPRPLTIPREAILSADFRRGDDGQ' A
#
# COMPACT_ATOMS: atom_id res chain seq x y z
N MET A 1 2.86 9.29 5.02
CA MET A 1 2.86 8.20 4.03
C MET A 1 3.98 7.20 4.30
N GLU A 2 5.27 7.57 4.19
CA GLU A 2 6.41 6.65 4.33
C GLU A 2 6.42 5.85 5.63
N ARG A 3 6.17 6.52 6.76
CA ARG A 3 6.06 5.86 8.07
C ARG A 3 5.02 4.74 8.08
N LEU A 4 3.92 4.89 7.34
CA LEU A 4 2.85 3.90 7.32
C LEU A 4 3.19 2.73 6.39
N LEU A 5 3.89 2.99 5.28
CA LEU A 5 4.44 1.93 4.42
C LEU A 5 5.45 1.07 5.19
N GLN A 6 6.37 1.72 5.90
CA GLN A 6 7.35 1.08 6.78
C GLN A 6 6.66 0.29 7.90
N PHE A 7 5.65 0.88 8.55
CA PHE A 7 4.87 0.20 9.58
C PHE A 7 4.16 -1.05 9.05
N SER A 8 3.55 -0.97 7.86
CA SER A 8 2.91 -2.12 7.20
C SER A 8 3.93 -3.23 6.92
N LEU A 9 5.12 -2.87 6.43
CA LEU A 9 6.22 -3.78 6.15
C LEU A 9 6.74 -4.48 7.41
N GLU A 10 7.00 -3.73 8.48
CA GLU A 10 7.58 -4.26 9.72
C GLU A 10 6.57 -5.07 10.56
N ARG A 11 5.30 -4.70 10.52
CA ARG A 11 4.25 -5.29 11.36
C ARG A 11 3.30 -6.21 10.60
N THR A 12 3.53 -6.42 9.31
CA THR A 12 2.64 -7.20 8.42
C THR A 12 1.19 -6.72 8.50
N ARG A 13 0.99 -5.41 8.65
CA ARG A 13 -0.34 -4.79 8.85
C ARG A 13 -0.96 -4.40 7.52
N VAL A 14 -2.26 -4.68 7.38
CA VAL A 14 -3.03 -4.25 6.21
C VAL A 14 -3.28 -2.75 6.30
N ILE A 15 -2.87 -2.02 5.27
CA ILE A 15 -3.13 -0.59 5.10
C ILE A 15 -4.00 -0.36 3.88
N ARG A 16 -4.65 0.80 3.81
CA ARG A 16 -5.31 1.28 2.62
C ARG A 16 -4.31 2.09 1.80
N LEU A 17 -4.18 1.75 0.53
CA LEU A 17 -3.36 2.47 -0.44
C LEU A 17 -4.24 3.09 -1.51
N MET A 18 -3.94 4.33 -1.85
CA MET A 18 -4.48 5.02 -3.01
C MET A 18 -3.33 5.31 -3.97
N TYR A 19 -3.47 4.89 -5.22
CA TYR A 19 -2.46 5.09 -6.25
C TYR A 19 -3.10 5.32 -7.62
N MET A 20 -2.34 5.94 -8.52
CA MET A 20 -2.73 6.14 -9.91
C MET A 20 -2.14 5.04 -10.79
N GLU A 21 -2.97 4.36 -11.57
CA GLU A 21 -2.49 3.43 -12.60
C GLU A 21 -1.88 4.20 -13.79
N PRO A 22 -0.99 3.58 -14.58
CA PRO A 22 -0.41 4.22 -15.77
C PRO A 22 -1.45 4.73 -16.77
N GLU A 23 -2.64 4.12 -16.79
CA GLU A 23 -3.78 4.52 -17.60
C GLU A 23 -4.55 5.74 -17.03
N GLY A 24 -4.09 6.33 -15.92
CA GLY A 24 -4.71 7.48 -15.25
C GLY A 24 -5.85 7.12 -14.30
N THR A 25 -6.12 5.83 -14.08
CA THR A 25 -7.20 5.38 -13.21
C THR A 25 -6.78 5.44 -11.75
N LEU A 26 -7.60 6.09 -10.91
CA LEU A 26 -7.41 6.09 -9.46
C LEU A 26 -7.85 4.74 -8.88
N ARG A 27 -6.94 4.05 -8.19
CA ARG A 27 -7.22 2.80 -7.49
C ARG A 27 -7.06 2.98 -5.99
N GLN A 28 -7.96 2.33 -5.25
CA GLN A 28 -7.88 2.21 -3.81
C GLN A 28 -7.95 0.74 -3.41
N VAL A 29 -6.94 0.26 -2.70
CA VAL A 29 -6.82 -1.15 -2.31
C VAL A 29 -6.46 -1.28 -0.83
N ASN A 30 -6.88 -2.38 -0.20
CA ASN A 30 -6.34 -2.78 1.09
C ASN A 30 -5.22 -3.81 0.81
N ALA A 31 -4.02 -3.54 1.29
CA ALA A 31 -2.87 -4.38 1.02
C ALA A 31 -1.86 -4.34 2.17
N THR A 32 -1.03 -5.38 2.24
CA THR A 32 0.14 -5.44 3.12
C THR A 32 1.38 -5.15 2.30
N VAL A 33 2.24 -4.24 2.77
CA VAL A 33 3.54 -3.97 2.14
C VAL A 33 4.47 -5.14 2.41
N ILE A 34 5.09 -5.67 1.37
CA ILE A 34 6.06 -6.78 1.44
C ILE A 34 7.48 -6.35 1.04
N SER A 35 7.60 -5.25 0.31
CA SER A 35 8.88 -4.61 0.00
C SER A 35 8.66 -3.12 -0.26
N TYR A 36 9.64 -2.29 0.11
CA TYR A 36 9.59 -0.85 -0.07
C TYR A 36 11.02 -0.31 -0.26
N ASP A 37 11.24 0.35 -1.39
CA ASP A 37 12.49 1.05 -1.69
C ASP A 37 12.23 2.49 -2.18
N GLN A 38 13.28 3.17 -2.66
CA GLN A 38 13.17 4.57 -3.10
C GLN A 38 12.36 4.76 -4.40
N HIS A 39 12.13 3.70 -5.17
CA HIS A 39 11.49 3.74 -6.49
C HIS A 39 10.12 3.08 -6.51
N LYS A 40 9.90 2.03 -5.71
CA LYS A 40 8.70 1.22 -5.76
C LYS A 40 8.28 0.68 -4.40
N VAL A 41 7.02 0.27 -4.35
CA VAL A 41 6.41 -0.45 -3.23
C VAL A 41 5.79 -1.73 -3.78
N GLU A 42 6.10 -2.86 -3.18
CA GLU A 42 5.48 -4.14 -3.48
C GLU A 42 4.50 -4.49 -2.37
N VAL A 43 3.29 -4.88 -2.77
CA VAL A 43 2.18 -5.10 -1.86
C VAL A 43 1.42 -6.37 -2.21
N VAL A 44 0.82 -7.01 -1.22
CA VAL A 44 -0.12 -8.12 -1.43
C VAL A 44 -1.51 -7.63 -1.05
N THR A 45 -2.43 -7.66 -2.00
CA THR A 45 -3.82 -7.23 -1.74
C THR A 45 -4.58 -8.29 -0.96
N THR A 46 -5.54 -7.89 -0.13
CA THR A 46 -6.34 -8.86 0.65
C THR A 46 -7.27 -9.72 -0.23
N ARG A 47 -7.58 -9.27 -1.45
CA ARG A 47 -8.52 -9.96 -2.37
C ARG A 47 -7.82 -10.92 -3.33
N SER A 48 -6.53 -10.72 -3.57
CA SER A 48 -5.73 -11.56 -4.45
C SER A 48 -4.32 -11.67 -3.88
N PRO A 49 -3.82 -12.88 -3.60
CA PRO A 49 -2.51 -13.08 -2.99
C PRO A 49 -1.33 -12.82 -3.96
N ARG A 50 -1.59 -12.28 -5.15
CA ARG A 50 -0.53 -11.93 -6.10
C ARG A 50 0.12 -10.61 -5.69
N PRO A 51 1.47 -10.56 -5.60
CA PRO A 51 2.20 -9.31 -5.43
C PRO A 51 1.86 -8.31 -6.53
N LEU A 52 1.62 -7.07 -6.12
CA LEU A 52 1.44 -5.92 -6.98
C LEU A 52 2.62 -4.97 -6.76
N THR A 53 3.29 -4.58 -7.83
CA THR A 53 4.34 -3.56 -7.78
C THR A 53 3.76 -2.21 -8.18
N ILE A 54 3.95 -1.21 -7.33
CA ILE A 54 3.44 0.15 -7.53
C ILE A 54 4.63 1.11 -7.51
N PRO A 55 4.84 1.93 -8.56
CA PRO A 55 5.83 3.00 -8.51
C PRO A 55 5.56 3.92 -7.32
N ARG A 56 6.60 4.30 -6.58
CA ARG A 56 6.44 5.15 -5.40
C ARG A 56 5.76 6.48 -5.74
N GLU A 57 6.13 7.07 -6.86
CA GLU A 57 5.55 8.31 -7.39
C GLU A 57 4.06 8.21 -7.73
N ALA A 58 3.57 6.98 -7.99
CA ALA A 58 2.17 6.74 -8.29
C ALA A 58 1.30 6.65 -7.02
N ILE A 59 1.91 6.51 -5.83
CA ILE A 59 1.19 6.42 -4.56
C ILE A 59 0.80 7.83 -4.11
N LEU A 60 -0.51 8.04 -3.96
CA LEU A 60 -1.09 9.33 -3.59
C LEU A 60 -1.39 9.40 -2.09
N SER A 61 -1.85 8.30 -1.49
CA SER A 61 -2.08 8.22 -0.04
C SER A 61 -1.87 6.81 0.52
N ALA A 62 -1.59 6.76 1.81
CA ALA A 62 -1.55 5.53 2.58
C ALA A 62 -2.18 5.82 3.95
N ASP A 63 -3.20 5.03 4.32
CA ASP A 63 -4.03 5.24 5.50
C ASP A 63 -4.26 3.91 6.25
N PHE A 64 -4.56 3.98 7.54
CA PHE A 64 -5.01 2.80 8.27
C PHE A 64 -6.28 2.25 7.65
N ARG A 65 -6.45 0.93 7.69
CA ARG A 65 -7.72 0.32 7.28
C ARG A 65 -8.80 0.79 8.26
N ARG A 66 -9.99 1.15 7.75
CA ARG A 66 -11.17 1.44 8.58
C ARG A 66 -11.41 0.28 9.55
N GLY A 67 -11.37 0.54 10.87
CA GLY A 67 -11.48 -0.45 11.94
C GLY A 67 -10.16 -0.91 12.56
N ASP A 68 -9.02 -0.51 11.99
CA ASP A 68 -7.66 -0.66 12.55
C ASP A 68 -7.25 0.70 13.14
N ASP A 69 -8.08 1.24 14.04
CA ASP A 69 -7.83 2.50 14.75
C ASP A 69 -6.83 2.28 15.89
N GLY A 70 -5.59 1.91 15.55
CA GLY A 70 -4.38 1.91 16.39
C GLY A 70 -4.52 1.91 17.92
N GLN A 71 -5.38 1.05 18.49
CA GLN A 71 -5.68 0.94 19.92
C GLN A 71 -5.25 -0.43 20.43
#